data_AF-A0A1Y3BDL4-F1
#
_entry.id   AF-A0A1Y3BDL4-F1
#
_cell.length_a   1.000
_cell.length_b   1.000
_cell.length_c   1.000
_cell.angle_alpha   90.00
_cell.angle_beta   90.00
_cell.angle_gamma   90.00
#
_symmetry.space_group_name_H-M   'P 1'
#
loop_
_entity.id
_entity.type
_entity.pdbx_description
1 polymer ?
#
loop_
_entity_poly.entity_id
_entity_poly.type
_entity_poly.pdbx_seq_one_letter_code
_entity_poly.pdbx_strand_id
1 'polypeptide(L)'
;MANQLAHRCVQGKRRNIYYMTEKAADFIRENKDMKIISGGVRVFNRTDVNHVCPYRITQEGIPSIFPYFIANLESFLPNNDEKSFTIVEVGLDFFIELLKRQDIKIEQLDEQIQTIIRQDWNNEKSSKFILPMCVWRGKSLLRAYVAKNDRSHLLRLCGYEPISAQTTTTIVKG
;
A
#
# COMPACT_ATOMS: atom_id res chain seq x y z
N MET A 1 16.27 -4.32 -19.68
CA MET A 1 14.83 -4.41 -19.33
C MET A 1 14.72 -4.78 -17.85
N ALA A 2 13.75 -4.23 -17.11
CA ALA A 2 13.66 -4.44 -15.66
C ALA A 2 13.34 -5.91 -15.33
N ASN A 3 14.37 -6.73 -15.11
CA ASN A 3 14.28 -8.17 -14.82
C ASN A 3 13.75 -8.50 -13.41
N GLN A 4 13.34 -7.48 -12.66
CA GLN A 4 12.95 -7.58 -11.25
C GLN A 4 11.44 -7.63 -11.04
N LEU A 5 10.62 -7.46 -12.11
CA LEU A 5 9.17 -7.59 -12.04
C LEU A 5 8.71 -8.92 -12.65
N ALA A 6 7.82 -9.63 -11.95
CA ALA A 6 7.21 -10.87 -12.47
C ALA A 6 5.73 -11.01 -12.18
N HIS A 7 5.11 -11.88 -12.96
CA HIS A 7 3.72 -12.31 -12.82
C HIS A 7 3.66 -13.83 -13.02
N ARG A 8 2.65 -14.48 -12.42
CA ARG A 8 2.52 -15.94 -12.47
C ARG A 8 2.04 -16.49 -13.81
N CYS A 9 1.14 -15.77 -14.49
CA CYS A 9 0.43 -16.30 -15.65
C CYS A 9 1.02 -15.74 -16.95
N VAL A 10 1.34 -16.61 -17.91
CA VAL A 10 1.78 -16.20 -19.26
C VAL A 10 0.60 -15.66 -20.07
N GLN A 11 -0.59 -16.22 -19.85
CA GLN A 11 -1.83 -15.85 -20.54
C GLN A 11 -2.89 -15.34 -19.55
N GLY A 12 -3.77 -14.47 -20.02
CA GLY A 12 -4.86 -13.88 -19.22
C GLY A 12 -4.48 -12.62 -18.43
N LYS A 13 -5.40 -12.16 -17.57
CA LYS A 13 -5.20 -10.95 -16.76
C LYS A 13 -4.19 -11.22 -15.65
N ARG A 14 -3.04 -10.54 -15.70
CA ARG A 14 -2.02 -10.58 -14.65
C ARG A 14 -2.59 -9.93 -13.38
N ARG A 15 -3.02 -10.74 -12.42
CA ARG A 15 -3.67 -10.27 -11.19
C ARG A 15 -2.71 -9.59 -10.22
N ASN A 16 -1.48 -10.08 -10.15
CA ASN A 16 -0.44 -9.58 -9.24
C ASN A 16 0.85 -9.39 -10.02
N ILE A 17 1.56 -8.33 -9.69
CA ILE A 17 2.94 -8.09 -10.12
C ILE A 17 3.80 -8.13 -8.85
N TYR A 18 4.87 -8.91 -8.91
CA TYR A 18 5.81 -9.11 -7.83
C TYR A 18 7.13 -8.44 -8.17
N TYR A 19 7.75 -7.80 -7.19
CA TYR A 19 9.12 -7.35 -7.23
C TYR A 19 10.01 -8.39 -6.56
N MET A 20 11.12 -8.72 -7.20
CA MET A 20 12.09 -9.69 -6.70
C MET A 20 13.50 -9.28 -7.09
N THR A 21 14.47 -9.76 -6.32
CA THR A 21 15.88 -9.57 -6.64
C THR A 21 16.26 -10.36 -7.89
N GLU A 22 17.34 -9.97 -8.56
CA GLU A 22 17.83 -10.71 -9.73
C GLU A 22 18.15 -12.17 -9.39
N LYS A 23 18.77 -12.41 -8.23
CA LYS A 23 19.06 -13.77 -7.76
C LYS A 23 17.81 -14.60 -7.50
N ALA A 24 16.74 -14.00 -6.98
CA ALA A 24 15.46 -14.70 -6.83
C ALA A 24 14.84 -15.01 -8.21
N ALA A 25 14.94 -14.09 -9.17
CA ALA A 25 14.49 -14.31 -10.54
C ALA A 25 15.26 -15.45 -11.22
N ASP A 26 16.59 -15.48 -11.05
CA ASP A 26 17.46 -16.54 -11.57
C ASP A 26 17.10 -17.89 -10.93
N PHE A 27 16.94 -17.94 -9.61
CA PHE A 27 16.51 -19.14 -8.91
C PHE A 27 15.20 -19.69 -9.48
N ILE A 28 14.19 -18.85 -9.70
CA ILE A 28 12.91 -19.28 -10.29
C ILE A 28 13.12 -19.81 -11.72
N ARG A 29 13.99 -19.17 -12.51
CA ARG A 29 14.23 -19.54 -13.92
C ARG A 29 14.95 -20.87 -14.06
N GLU A 30 15.89 -21.15 -13.18
CA GLU A 30 16.66 -22.41 -13.16
C GLU A 30 15.88 -23.58 -12.54
N ASN A 31 14.86 -23.32 -11.71
CA ASN A 31 14.10 -24.37 -11.00
C ASN A 31 12.65 -24.51 -11.53
N LYS A 32 12.50 -24.79 -12.82
CA LYS A 32 11.18 -24.86 -13.50
C LYS A 32 10.28 -26.00 -13.00
N ASP A 33 10.88 -27.06 -12.47
CA ASP A 33 10.15 -28.26 -12.01
C ASP A 33 9.70 -28.18 -10.55
N MET A 34 9.98 -27.06 -9.87
CA MET A 34 9.58 -26.83 -8.48
C MET A 34 8.35 -25.93 -8.37
N LYS A 35 7.46 -26.28 -7.44
CA LYS A 35 6.34 -25.41 -7.07
C LYS A 35 6.81 -24.29 -6.13
N ILE A 36 7.06 -23.11 -6.70
CA ILE A 36 7.42 -21.92 -5.95
C ILE A 36 6.16 -21.15 -5.54
N ILE A 37 5.93 -21.00 -4.24
CA ILE A 37 4.73 -20.33 -3.69
C ILE A 37 4.89 -18.80 -3.74
N SER A 38 6.05 -18.29 -3.33
CA SER A 38 6.43 -16.87 -3.39
C SER A 38 7.92 -16.76 -3.70
N GLY A 39 8.29 -15.87 -4.62
CA GLY A 39 9.67 -15.55 -4.95
C GLY A 39 10.02 -14.07 -4.79
N GLY A 40 9.07 -13.27 -4.31
CA GLY A 40 9.20 -11.83 -4.20
C GLY A 40 8.05 -11.21 -3.44
N VAL A 41 8.08 -9.89 -3.34
CA VAL A 41 7.04 -9.09 -2.68
C VAL A 41 6.02 -8.66 -3.72
N ARG A 42 4.73 -8.82 -3.44
CA ARG A 42 3.69 -8.29 -4.32
C ARG A 42 3.75 -6.77 -4.24
N VAL A 43 3.95 -6.10 -5.37
CA VAL A 43 4.06 -4.63 -5.46
C VAL A 43 2.87 -3.99 -6.14
N PHE A 44 2.25 -4.69 -7.08
CA PHE A 44 1.02 -4.25 -7.70
C PHE A 44 -0.04 -5.35 -7.69
N ASN A 45 -1.29 -4.95 -7.51
CA ASN A 45 -2.45 -5.81 -7.60
C ASN A 45 -3.45 -5.20 -8.59
N ARG A 46 -3.99 -6.03 -9.48
CA ARG A 46 -4.95 -5.57 -10.47
C ARG A 46 -6.26 -5.16 -9.78
N THR A 47 -6.83 -4.04 -10.21
CA THR A 47 -8.14 -3.55 -9.78
C THR A 47 -9.22 -4.10 -10.72
N ASP A 48 -10.42 -4.32 -10.17
CA ASP A 48 -11.58 -4.79 -10.93
C ASP A 48 -12.41 -3.64 -11.54
N VAL A 49 -11.94 -2.40 -11.35
CA VAL A 49 -12.60 -1.16 -11.78
C VAL A 49 -11.93 -0.65 -13.06
N ASN A 50 -12.72 -0.13 -14.00
CA ASN A 50 -12.24 0.42 -15.27
C ASN A 50 -11.52 1.75 -15.05
N HIS A 51 -10.27 1.68 -14.64
CA HIS A 51 -9.37 2.83 -14.53
C HIS A 51 -8.41 2.90 -15.72
N VAL A 52 -7.88 4.09 -15.98
CA VAL A 52 -6.76 4.31 -16.92
C VAL A 52 -5.58 3.39 -16.57
N CYS A 53 -5.28 3.22 -15.27
CA CYS A 53 -4.35 2.22 -14.78
C CYS A 53 -5.08 1.08 -14.03
N PRO A 54 -5.03 -0.16 -14.54
CA PRO A 54 -5.73 -1.29 -13.92
C PRO A 54 -4.97 -1.90 -12.74
N TYR A 55 -3.91 -1.26 -12.23
CA TYR A 55 -3.09 -1.78 -11.14
C TYR A 55 -3.01 -0.79 -9.99
N ARG A 56 -3.16 -1.29 -8.77
CA ARG A 56 -2.86 -0.57 -7.54
C ARG A 56 -1.60 -1.02 -6.86
N ILE A 57 -0.90 -0.08 -6.23
CA ILE A 57 0.19 -0.40 -5.30
C ILE A 57 -0.40 -1.16 -4.10
N THR A 58 0.34 -2.12 -3.57
CA THR A 58 0.00 -2.84 -2.33
C THR A 58 0.79 -2.30 -1.15
N GLN A 59 0.20 -2.32 0.05
CA GLN A 59 0.88 -1.85 1.26
C GLN A 59 2.21 -2.56 1.50
N GLU A 60 2.25 -3.89 1.34
CA GLU A 60 3.49 -4.67 1.53
C GLU A 60 4.56 -4.38 0.47
N GLY A 61 4.14 -3.88 -0.69
CA GLY A 61 5.04 -3.53 -1.79
C GLY A 61 5.71 -2.18 -1.63
N ILE A 62 5.08 -1.27 -0.88
CA ILE A 62 5.56 0.11 -0.69
C ILE A 62 7.04 0.13 -0.27
N PRO A 63 7.52 -0.59 0.77
CA PRO A 63 8.93 -0.54 1.15
C PRO A 63 9.91 -0.88 0.02
N SER A 64 9.52 -1.76 -0.91
CA SER A 64 10.36 -2.15 -2.04
C SER A 64 10.37 -1.13 -3.17
N ILE A 65 9.27 -0.39 -3.38
CA ILE A 65 9.13 0.51 -4.53
C ILE A 65 9.24 2.01 -4.17
N PHE A 66 8.95 2.36 -2.91
CA PHE A 66 8.95 3.74 -2.42
C PHE A 66 10.29 4.48 -2.61
N PRO A 67 11.47 3.83 -2.44
CA PRO A 67 12.75 4.48 -2.73
C PRO A 67 12.91 4.97 -4.17
N TYR A 68 12.19 4.40 -5.13
CA TYR A 68 12.21 4.85 -6.53
C TYR A 68 11.31 6.06 -6.78
N PHE A 69 10.36 6.35 -5.89
CA PHE A 69 9.43 7.48 -5.99
C PHE A 69 9.85 8.67 -5.13
N ILE A 70 10.53 8.42 -4.00
CA ILE A 70 10.83 9.45 -3.00
C ILE A 70 11.65 10.62 -3.56
N ALA A 71 12.54 10.36 -4.51
CA ALA A 71 13.36 11.41 -5.14
C ALA A 71 12.56 12.33 -6.07
N ASN A 72 11.40 11.88 -6.55
CA ASN A 72 10.57 12.58 -7.54
C ASN A 72 9.13 12.75 -7.04
N LEU A 73 8.92 12.95 -5.73
CA LEU A 73 7.57 13.03 -5.14
C LEU A 73 6.68 14.12 -5.77
N GLU A 74 7.27 15.21 -6.23
CA GLU A 74 6.56 16.28 -6.95
C GLU A 74 5.88 15.74 -8.22
N SER A 75 6.58 14.84 -8.91
CA SER A 75 6.06 14.06 -10.05
C SER A 75 4.97 13.06 -9.64
N PHE A 76 4.50 13.03 -8.38
CA PHE A 76 3.35 12.24 -7.92
C PHE A 76 2.26 13.06 -7.19
N LEU A 77 2.36 14.38 -7.15
CA LEU A 77 1.31 15.26 -6.57
C LEU A 77 0.02 15.32 -7.44
N PRO A 78 -1.13 15.71 -6.86
CA PRO A 78 -2.44 15.68 -7.53
C PRO A 78 -2.54 16.49 -8.83
N ASN A 79 -1.78 17.58 -8.95
CA ASN A 79 -1.91 18.55 -10.05
C ASN A 79 -1.18 18.15 -11.34
N ASN A 80 -0.98 16.85 -11.59
CA ASN A 80 -0.32 16.40 -12.82
C ASN A 80 -1.08 15.20 -13.38
N ASP A 81 -1.64 15.46 -14.56
CA ASP A 81 -2.72 14.70 -15.20
C ASP A 81 -2.24 13.43 -15.93
N GLU A 82 -0.93 13.23 -16.06
CA GLU A 82 -0.36 12.08 -16.78
C GLU A 82 -0.26 10.81 -15.93
N LYS A 83 -0.77 10.82 -14.70
CA LYS A 83 -0.43 9.80 -13.69
C LYS A 83 -1.49 8.75 -13.47
N SER A 84 -0.99 7.56 -13.16
CA SER A 84 -1.78 6.41 -12.74
C SER A 84 -2.12 6.39 -11.24
N PHE A 85 -1.41 7.19 -10.42
CA PHE A 85 -1.62 7.31 -8.97
C PHE A 85 -1.07 8.62 -8.43
N THR A 86 -1.44 8.97 -7.20
CA THR A 86 -1.04 10.21 -6.54
C THR A 86 -0.50 9.93 -5.14
N ILE A 87 0.37 10.80 -4.64
CA ILE A 87 0.84 10.82 -3.25
C ILE A 87 0.33 12.10 -2.61
N VAL A 88 -0.31 11.97 -1.44
CA VAL A 88 -0.90 13.09 -0.71
C VAL A 88 -0.33 13.12 0.70
N GLU A 89 0.11 14.29 1.13
CA GLU A 89 0.49 14.53 2.51
C GLU A 89 -0.75 14.86 3.34
N VAL A 90 -0.85 14.30 4.54
CA VAL A 90 -1.96 14.59 5.46
C VAL A 90 -1.45 14.86 6.87
N GLY A 91 -2.25 15.56 7.67
CA GLY A 91 -1.99 15.75 9.09
C GLY A 91 -2.06 14.45 9.89
N LEU A 92 -1.33 14.40 11.01
CA LEU A 92 -1.26 13.22 11.89
C LEU A 92 -2.64 12.75 12.35
N ASP A 93 -3.54 13.66 12.74
CA ASP A 93 -4.87 13.29 13.25
C ASP A 93 -5.69 12.50 12.22
N PHE A 94 -5.69 12.95 10.96
CA PHE A 94 -6.36 12.25 9.87
C PHE A 94 -5.73 10.89 9.58
N PHE A 95 -4.39 10.81 9.60
CA PHE A 95 -3.66 9.56 9.42
C PHE A 95 -4.06 8.52 10.48
N ILE A 96 -4.10 8.94 11.75
CA ILE A 96 -4.47 8.09 12.88
C ILE A 96 -5.93 7.68 12.83
N GLU A 97 -6.83 8.62 12.50
CA GLU A 97 -8.25 8.32 12.36
C GLU A 97 -8.47 7.23 11.30
N LEU A 98 -7.82 7.36 10.14
CA LEU A 98 -7.95 6.39 9.06
C LEU A 98 -7.37 5.02 9.44
N LEU A 99 -6.24 4.98 10.15
CA LEU A 99 -5.69 3.72 10.67
C LEU A 99 -6.63 3.04 11.67
N LYS A 100 -7.27 3.79 12.57
CA LYS A 100 -8.21 3.24 13.55
C LYS A 100 -9.50 2.75 12.88
N ARG A 101 -10.13 3.59 12.05
CA ARG A 101 -11.45 3.31 11.46
C ARG A 101 -11.40 2.38 10.25
N GLN A 102 -10.25 2.23 9.61
CA GLN A 102 -10.06 1.57 8.31
C GLN A 102 -10.67 2.35 7.14
N ASP A 103 -11.86 2.92 7.32
CA ASP A 103 -12.48 3.82 6.37
C ASP A 103 -13.08 5.06 7.04
N ILE A 104 -13.05 6.16 6.30
CA ILE A 104 -13.59 7.45 6.71
C ILE A 104 -14.46 8.00 5.58
N LYS A 105 -15.57 8.63 5.95
CA LYS A 105 -16.40 9.36 5.00
C LYS A 105 -15.67 10.63 4.57
N ILE A 106 -15.69 10.89 3.28
CA ILE A 106 -15.11 12.08 2.68
C ILE A 106 -16.20 12.78 1.88
N GLU A 107 -16.18 14.12 1.88
CA GLU A 107 -16.99 14.89 0.93
C GLU A 107 -16.55 14.54 -0.49
N GLN A 108 -17.48 14.66 -1.44
CA GLN A 108 -17.23 14.35 -2.85
C GLN A 108 -15.97 15.09 -3.30
N LEU A 109 -14.89 14.34 -3.49
CA LEU A 109 -13.78 14.76 -4.34
C LEU A 109 -13.70 13.74 -5.47
N ASP A 110 -13.22 14.19 -6.62
CA ASP A 110 -13.20 13.41 -7.85
C ASP A 110 -12.77 11.97 -7.60
N GLU A 111 -13.49 11.06 -8.24
CA GLU A 111 -13.18 9.64 -8.17
C GLU A 111 -11.74 9.44 -8.67
N GLN A 112 -11.12 8.33 -8.24
CA GLN A 112 -10.00 7.68 -8.96
C GLN A 112 -8.56 8.03 -8.53
N ILE A 113 -8.34 8.50 -7.31
CA ILE A 113 -6.97 8.61 -6.80
C ILE A 113 -6.59 7.34 -6.01
N GLN A 114 -5.66 6.56 -6.55
CA GLN A 114 -4.82 5.69 -5.71
C GLN A 114 -3.88 6.59 -4.93
N THR A 115 -4.06 6.64 -3.61
CA THR A 115 -3.31 7.59 -2.80
C THR A 115 -2.34 6.83 -1.91
N ILE A 116 -1.07 7.22 -1.95
CA ILE A 116 -0.18 6.97 -0.82
C ILE A 116 -0.33 8.18 0.10
N ILE A 117 -0.76 7.94 1.33
CA ILE A 117 -0.74 8.96 2.35
C ILE A 117 0.63 8.94 3.04
N ARG A 118 1.25 10.11 3.15
CA ARG A 118 2.50 10.32 3.89
C ARG A 118 2.23 11.17 5.13
N GLN A 119 2.82 10.76 6.25
CA GLN A 119 3.04 11.63 7.40
C GLN A 119 4.54 11.93 7.51
N ASP A 120 4.87 13.21 7.67
CA ASP A 120 6.22 13.67 7.98
C ASP A 120 6.39 13.80 9.48
N TRP A 121 7.26 12.98 10.05
CA TRP A 121 7.78 13.24 11.38
C TRP A 121 9.01 14.12 11.24
N ASN A 122 8.85 15.40 11.60
CA ASN A 122 9.93 16.37 11.62
C ASN A 122 10.24 16.71 13.08
N ASN A 123 11.42 16.33 13.56
CA ASN A 123 11.99 16.83 14.80
C ASN A 123 13.32 17.48 14.42
N GLU A 124 13.64 18.64 14.99
CA GLU A 124 14.90 19.38 14.74
C GLU A 124 16.16 18.50 14.91
N LYS A 125 16.06 17.40 15.67
CA LYS A 125 17.16 16.46 15.96
C LYS A 125 17.15 15.16 15.15
N SER A 126 16.16 14.90 14.30
CA SER A 126 16.07 13.65 13.53
C SER A 126 15.86 13.88 12.04
N SER A 127 16.35 12.95 11.22
CA SER A 127 16.01 12.92 9.80
C SER A 127 14.50 12.81 9.60
N LYS A 128 14.00 13.38 8.50
CA LYS A 128 12.59 13.23 8.09
C LYS A 128 12.24 11.75 8.03
N PHE A 129 11.25 11.33 8.80
CA PHE A 129 10.72 9.97 8.76
C PHE A 129 9.36 9.98 8.09
N ILE A 130 9.22 9.12 7.08
CA ILE A 130 8.04 9.04 6.21
C ILE A 130 7.31 7.75 6.49
N LEU A 131 6.03 7.86 6.86
CA LEU A 131 5.13 6.71 6.99
C LEU A 131 4.17 6.65 5.80
N PRO A 132 4.46 5.83 4.78
CA PRO A 132 3.57 5.67 3.64
C PRO A 132 2.46 4.64 3.94
N MET A 133 1.22 5.03 3.66
CA MET A 133 0.05 4.17 3.73
C MET A 133 -0.67 4.12 2.39
N CYS A 134 -0.89 2.91 1.87
CA CYS A 134 -1.74 2.68 0.72
C CYS A 134 -3.20 2.91 1.10
N VAL A 135 -3.87 3.84 0.41
CA VAL A 135 -5.31 4.06 0.56
C VAL A 135 -6.01 4.02 -0.79
N TRP A 136 -7.30 3.72 -0.72
CA TRP A 136 -8.18 3.68 -1.87
C TRP A 136 -9.33 4.64 -1.65
N ARG A 137 -9.53 5.51 -2.62
CA ARG A 137 -10.63 6.46 -2.66
C ARG A 137 -11.80 5.87 -3.44
N GLY A 138 -12.91 5.61 -2.76
CA GLY A 138 -14.22 5.37 -3.37
C GLY A 138 -15.05 6.64 -3.46
N LYS A 139 -16.27 6.53 -3.99
CA LYS A 139 -17.20 7.66 -4.19
C LYS A 139 -17.50 8.48 -2.93
N SER A 140 -17.58 7.82 -1.78
CA SER A 140 -17.97 8.45 -0.50
C SER A 140 -17.07 8.06 0.67
N LEU A 141 -16.05 7.24 0.42
CA LEU A 141 -15.21 6.64 1.46
C LEU A 141 -13.75 6.65 1.02
N LEU A 142 -12.86 7.00 1.94
CA LEU A 142 -11.44 6.71 1.84
C LEU A 142 -11.13 5.50 2.72
N ARG A 143 -10.49 4.47 2.16
CA ARG A 143 -10.17 3.23 2.87
C ARG A 143 -8.67 2.98 2.92
N ALA A 144 -8.14 2.70 4.10
CA ALA A 144 -6.79 2.16 4.27
C ALA A 144 -6.74 0.72 3.76
N TYR A 145 -5.91 0.46 2.75
CA TYR A 145 -5.63 -0.87 2.22
C TYR A 145 -4.44 -1.49 2.94
N VAL A 146 -4.55 -1.51 4.28
CA VAL A 146 -3.51 -1.95 5.21
C VAL A 146 -4.07 -3.06 6.08
N ALA A 147 -3.32 -4.16 6.24
CA ALA A 147 -3.73 -5.27 7.08
C ALA A 147 -3.91 -4.81 8.54
N LYS A 148 -4.79 -5.47 9.31
CA LYS A 148 -5.08 -5.09 10.72
C LYS A 148 -3.81 -5.00 11.58
N ASN A 149 -2.90 -5.97 11.41
CA ASN A 149 -1.65 -6.01 12.17
C ASN A 149 -0.74 -4.85 11.76
N ASP A 150 -0.57 -4.61 10.46
CA ASP A 150 0.20 -3.49 9.93
C ASP A 150 -0.34 -2.13 10.41
N ARG A 151 -1.68 -1.95 10.46
CA ARG A 151 -2.28 -0.74 11.04
C ARG A 151 -1.92 -0.58 12.51
N SER A 152 -1.91 -1.67 13.28
CA SER A 152 -1.52 -1.66 14.69
C SER A 152 -0.03 -1.35 14.87
N HIS A 153 0.83 -1.75 13.93
CA HIS A 153 2.25 -1.37 13.93
C HIS A 153 2.43 0.11 13.59
N LEU A 154 1.73 0.62 12.56
CA LEU A 154 1.76 2.04 12.20
C LEU A 154 1.26 2.95 13.33
N LEU A 155 0.18 2.57 14.02
CA LEU A 155 -0.31 3.30 15.20
C LEU A 155 0.76 3.41 16.29
N ARG A 156 1.46 2.30 16.58
CA ARG A 156 2.56 2.29 17.57
C ARG A 156 3.73 3.17 17.14
N LEU A 157 4.10 3.17 15.86
CA LEU A 157 5.16 4.05 15.33
C LEU A 157 4.80 5.53 15.50
N CYS A 158 3.51 5.86 15.46
CA CYS A 158 3.01 7.21 15.73
C CYS A 158 2.78 7.51 17.22
N GLY A 159 3.06 6.58 18.15
CA GLY A 159 2.83 6.77 19.59
C GLY A 159 1.40 6.53 20.07
N TYR A 160 0.58 5.80 19.31
CA TYR A 160 -0.81 5.48 19.64
C TYR A 160 -1.01 4.00 19.97
N GLU A 161 -2.04 3.73 20.77
CA GLU A 161 -2.47 2.37 21.10
C GLU A 161 -2.92 1.59 19.84
N PRO A 162 -2.60 0.28 19.76
CA PRO A 162 -2.97 -0.57 18.64
C PRO A 162 -4.48 -0.84 18.62
N ILE A 163 -4.97 -1.36 17.49
CA ILE A 163 -6.36 -1.79 17.35
C ILE A 163 -6.56 -3.03 18.24
N SER A 164 -7.30 -2.91 19.32
CA SER A 164 -7.58 -4.05 20.22
C SER A 164 -8.28 -5.19 19.45
N ALA A 165 -8.00 -6.43 19.87
CA ALA A 165 -8.90 -7.52 19.52
C ALA A 165 -10.21 -7.27 20.27
N GLN A 166 -11.34 -7.25 19.56
CA GLN A 166 -12.61 -7.49 20.23
C GLN A 166 -12.52 -8.92 20.77
N THR A 167 -12.20 -9.07 22.05
CA THR A 167 -12.40 -10.34 22.74
C THR A 167 -13.90 -10.53 22.78
N THR A 168 -14.44 -11.34 21.87
CA THR A 168 -15.80 -11.86 22.01
C THR A 168 -15.81 -12.71 23.26
N THR A 169 -16.09 -12.10 24.41
CA THR A 169 -16.41 -12.82 25.63
C THR A 169 -17.75 -13.50 25.40
N THR A 170 -17.73 -14.69 24.82
CA THR A 170 -18.86 -15.60 24.88
C THR A 170 -18.99 -16.00 26.33
N ILE A 171 -19.84 -15.28 27.08
CA ILE A 171 -20.29 -15.71 28.39
C ILE A 171 -21.10 -16.98 28.14
N VAL A 172 -20.47 -18.14 28.34
CA VAL A 172 -21.18 -19.40 28.49
C VAL A 172 -21.88 -19.29 29.85
N LYS A 173 -23.18 -18.98 29.83
CA LYS A 173 -24.03 -19.16 31.00
C LYS A 173 -24.13 -20.67 31.25
N GLY A 174 -23.51 -21.11 32.36
CA GLY A 174 -23.86 -22.37 33.02
C GLY A 174 -25.15 -22.21 33.82
#